data_AF-A0A7Y8F7N5-F1
#
_entry.id   AF-A0A7Y8F7N5-F1
#
_cell.length_a   1.000
_cell.length_b   1.000
_cell.length_c   1.000
_cell.angle_alpha   90.00
_cell.angle_beta   90.00
_cell.angle_gamma   90.00
#
_symmetry.space_group_name_H-M   'P 1'
#
loop_
_entity.id
_entity.type
_entity.pdbx_description
1 polymer ?
#
loop_
_entity_poly.entity_id
_entity_poly.type
_entity_poly.pdbx_seq_one_letter_code
_entity_poly.pdbx_strand_id
1 'polypeptide(L)'
;VVSGIAGMRDMKKVGRVGGKALLYFEVVSTFALIIGLAAGHIFNPGAGFNVDVNTIDAKAVAQYAAKAHSASTVDFLLNIIPRTVVDAFAKGDILQILLIALLFGGALSAMGERAQMVTDFIDQISHVFFRIVHVITRVAP
;
A
#
# COMPACT_ATOMS: atom_id res chain seq x y z
N VAL A 1 10.81 -0.49 -5.14
CA VAL A 1 10.87 0.74 -4.31
C VAL A 1 12.30 1.18 -4.09
N VAL A 2 13.16 0.37 -3.48
CA VAL A 2 14.57 0.71 -3.21
C VAL A 2 15.32 1.21 -4.46
N SER A 3 15.35 0.41 -5.55
CA SER A 3 15.99 0.80 -6.82
C SER A 3 15.43 2.12 -7.37
N GLY A 4 14.11 2.31 -7.29
CA GLY A 4 13.46 3.56 -7.73
C GLY A 4 13.89 4.80 -6.94
N ILE A 5 14.04 4.70 -5.62
CA ILE A 5 14.52 5.80 -4.77
C ILE A 5 16.02 6.02 -4.97
N ALA A 6 16.81 4.95 -5.04
CA ALA A 6 18.26 5.01 -5.22
C ALA A 6 18.64 5.60 -6.60
N GLY A 7 17.88 5.30 -7.66
CA GLY A 7 18.07 5.86 -9.00
C GLY A 7 17.72 7.35 -9.10
N MET A 8 16.99 7.91 -8.13
CA MET A 8 16.72 9.33 -8.07
C MET A 8 17.93 10.07 -7.45
N ARG A 9 18.71 10.76 -8.28
CA ARG A 9 19.86 11.59 -7.86
C ARG A 9 19.50 12.79 -6.97
N ASP A 10 18.21 13.10 -6.82
CA ASP A 10 17.74 14.27 -6.06
C ASP A 10 16.60 13.89 -5.09
N MET A 11 16.93 13.86 -3.81
CA MET A 11 15.99 13.54 -2.73
C MET A 11 14.85 14.57 -2.61
N LYS A 12 15.07 15.82 -3.04
CA LYS A 12 14.01 16.84 -3.08
C LYS A 12 12.98 16.54 -4.16
N LYS A 13 13.38 15.86 -5.25
CA LYS A 13 12.44 15.39 -6.27
C LYS A 13 11.60 14.24 -5.75
N VAL A 14 12.18 13.30 -5.00
CA VAL A 14 11.45 12.20 -4.35
C VAL A 14 10.30 12.74 -3.49
N GLY A 15 10.58 13.66 -2.57
CA GLY A 15 9.56 14.25 -1.69
C GLY A 15 8.48 15.02 -2.46
N ARG A 16 8.86 15.74 -3.52
CA ARG A 16 7.92 16.47 -4.37
C ARG A 16 7.00 15.54 -5.16
N VAL A 17 7.54 14.45 -5.71
CA VAL A 17 6.76 13.44 -6.43
C VAL A 17 5.83 12.71 -5.46
N GLY A 18 6.32 12.34 -4.27
CA GLY A 18 5.50 11.72 -3.22
C GLY A 18 4.35 12.61 -2.78
N GLY A 19 4.61 13.90 -2.50
CA GLY A 19 3.55 14.84 -2.12
C GLY A 19 2.51 15.05 -3.23
N LYS A 20 2.96 15.19 -4.49
CA LYS A 20 2.05 15.27 -5.64
C LYS A 20 1.22 13.98 -5.81
N ALA A 21 1.83 12.82 -5.59
CA ALA A 21 1.15 11.54 -5.68
C ALA A 21 0.10 11.37 -4.58
N LEU A 22 0.37 11.81 -3.34
CA LEU A 22 -0.60 11.80 -2.26
C LEU A 22 -1.79 12.72 -2.55
N LEU A 23 -1.54 13.94 -3.01
CA LEU A 23 -2.62 14.86 -3.39
C LEU A 23 -3.45 14.28 -4.55
N TYR A 24 -2.78 13.72 -5.56
CA TYR A 24 -3.46 13.05 -6.67
C TYR A 24 -4.31 11.88 -6.18
N PHE A 25 -3.76 11.01 -5.33
CA PHE A 25 -4.46 9.86 -4.78
C PHE A 25 -5.72 10.27 -4.00
N GLU A 26 -5.61 11.26 -3.12
CA GLU A 26 -6.72 11.74 -2.29
C GLU A 26 -7.86 12.33 -3.14
N VAL A 27 -7.52 13.14 -4.14
CA VAL A 27 -8.51 13.75 -5.03
C VAL A 27 -9.21 12.67 -5.84
N VAL A 28 -8.45 11.78 -6.50
CA VAL A 28 -9.01 10.73 -7.35
C VAL A 28 -9.81 9.71 -6.55
N SER A 29 -9.36 9.33 -5.35
CA SER A 29 -10.11 8.41 -4.48
C SER A 29 -11.42 9.02 -4.00
N THR A 30 -11.44 10.31 -3.65
CA THR A 30 -12.65 11.03 -3.28
C THR A 30 -13.66 11.05 -4.42
N PHE A 31 -13.22 11.36 -5.65
CA PHE A 31 -14.10 11.29 -6.83
C PHE A 31 -14.60 9.86 -7.10
N ALA A 32 -13.73 8.85 -6.96
CA ALA A 32 -14.12 7.46 -7.11
C ALA A 32 -15.18 7.03 -6.08
N LEU A 33 -15.06 7.49 -4.82
CA LEU A 33 -16.05 7.25 -3.76
C LEU A 33 -17.40 7.89 -4.10
N ILE A 34 -17.41 9.14 -4.60
CA ILE A 34 -18.66 9.82 -5.00
C ILE A 34 -19.35 9.05 -6.12
N ILE A 35 -18.60 8.63 -7.14
CA ILE A 35 -19.15 7.86 -8.26
C ILE A 35 -19.65 6.49 -7.79
N GLY A 36 -18.90 5.79 -6.94
CA GLY A 36 -19.29 4.51 -6.38
C GLY A 36 -20.56 4.58 -5.54
N LEU A 37 -20.70 5.62 -4.72
CA LEU A 37 -21.90 5.86 -3.92
C LEU A 37 -23.11 6.20 -4.79
N ALA A 38 -22.92 7.07 -5.79
CA ALA A 38 -23.99 7.42 -6.74
C ALA A 38 -24.46 6.18 -7.53
N ALA A 39 -23.52 5.38 -8.04
CA ALA A 39 -23.83 4.13 -8.72
C ALA A 39 -24.57 3.15 -7.80
N GLY A 40 -24.12 2.98 -6.56
CA GLY A 40 -24.80 2.14 -5.57
C GLY A 40 -26.24 2.58 -5.31
N HIS A 41 -26.49 3.89 -5.23
CA HIS A 41 -27.83 4.41 -5.00
C HIS A 41 -28.74 4.35 -6.25
N ILE A 42 -28.18 4.49 -7.46
CA ILE A 42 -28.96 4.45 -8.71
C ILE A 42 -29.30 3.00 -9.08
N PHE A 43 -28.31 2.11 -9.10
CA PHE A 43 -28.50 0.73 -9.52
C PHE A 43 -29.09 -0.15 -8.42
N ASN A 44 -29.06 0.28 -7.16
CA ASN A 44 -29.57 -0.45 -6.00
C ASN A 44 -29.18 -1.94 -6.01
N PRO A 45 -27.88 -2.27 -6.11
CA PRO A 45 -27.43 -3.66 -6.11
C PRO A 45 -27.84 -4.31 -4.78
N GLY A 46 -28.77 -5.28 -4.84
CA GLY A 46 -29.38 -5.88 -3.65
C GLY A 46 -30.90 -5.71 -3.57
N ALA A 47 -31.52 -4.84 -4.37
CA ALA A 47 -32.97 -4.76 -4.48
C ALA A 47 -33.52 -6.13 -4.98
N GLY A 48 -34.41 -6.74 -4.19
CA GLY A 48 -34.93 -8.09 -4.45
C GLY A 48 -34.21 -9.23 -3.71
N PHE A 49 -33.15 -8.94 -2.94
CA PHE A 49 -32.67 -9.88 -1.93
C PHE A 49 -33.70 -9.92 -0.79
N ASN A 50 -34.40 -11.06 -0.62
CA ASN A 50 -35.30 -11.33 0.52
C ASN A 50 -34.51 -11.55 1.84
N VAL A 51 -33.54 -10.69 2.13
CA VAL A 51 -32.76 -10.74 3.36
C VAL A 51 -33.56 -10.04 4.46
N ASP A 52 -34.08 -10.83 5.40
CA ASP A 52 -34.76 -10.32 6.58
C ASP A 52 -33.71 -9.73 7.53
N VAL A 53 -33.66 -8.41 7.61
CA VAL A 53 -32.76 -7.64 8.49
C VAL A 53 -32.86 -8.05 9.97
N ASN A 54 -33.97 -8.66 10.41
CA ASN A 54 -34.15 -9.15 11.78
C ASN A 54 -33.47 -10.50 12.05
N THR A 55 -33.07 -11.22 11.00
CA THR A 55 -32.31 -12.48 11.11
C THR A 55 -30.79 -12.29 11.03
N ILE A 56 -30.34 -11.06 10.76
CA ILE A 56 -28.92 -10.70 10.72
C ILE A 56 -28.41 -10.56 12.16
N ASP A 57 -27.46 -11.41 12.55
CA ASP A 57 -26.83 -11.33 13.87
C ASP A 57 -26.02 -10.03 14.00
N ALA A 58 -26.64 -9.02 14.60
CA ALA A 58 -26.02 -7.73 14.86
C ALA A 58 -24.75 -7.84 15.74
N LYS A 59 -24.57 -8.93 16.52
CA LYS A 59 -23.33 -9.15 17.28
C LYS A 59 -22.15 -9.46 16.38
N ALA A 60 -22.36 -10.12 15.24
CA ALA A 60 -21.31 -10.39 14.27
C ALA A 60 -20.78 -9.08 13.66
N VAL A 61 -21.65 -8.09 13.44
CA VAL A 61 -21.28 -6.76 12.91
C VAL A 61 -20.66 -5.87 13.98
N ALA A 62 -21.13 -5.98 15.24
CA ALA A 62 -20.64 -5.16 16.35
C ALA A 62 -19.13 -5.28 16.58
N GLN A 63 -18.53 -6.46 16.38
CA GLN A 63 -17.08 -6.63 16.49
C GLN A 63 -16.30 -5.88 15.42
N TYR A 64 -16.81 -5.79 14.19
CA TYR A 64 -16.17 -5.02 13.11
C TYR A 64 -16.32 -3.52 13.33
N ALA A 65 -17.50 -3.07 13.79
CA ALA A 65 -17.74 -1.68 14.14
C ALA A 65 -16.83 -1.22 15.29
N ALA A 66 -16.65 -2.06 16.32
CA ALA A 66 -15.74 -1.78 17.43
C ALA A 66 -14.27 -1.70 16.96
N LYS A 67 -13.84 -2.61 16.08
CA LYS A 67 -12.49 -2.56 15.48
C LYS A 67 -12.27 -1.28 14.67
N ALA A 68 -13.25 -0.85 13.89
CA ALA A 68 -13.17 0.41 13.15
C ALA A 68 -13.01 1.62 14.09
N HIS A 69 -13.71 1.62 15.23
CA HIS A 69 -13.60 2.69 16.23
C HIS A 69 -12.25 2.69 16.98
N SER A 70 -11.60 1.54 17.12
CA SER A 70 -10.27 1.43 17.75
C SER A 70 -9.10 1.82 16.84
N ALA A 71 -9.35 2.02 15.53
CA ALA A 71 -8.33 2.45 14.59
C ALA A 71 -8.08 3.97 14.75
N SER A 72 -7.24 4.33 15.72
CA SER A 72 -6.78 5.71 15.88
C SER A 72 -5.75 6.08 14.81
N THR A 73 -5.76 7.34 14.36
CA THR A 73 -4.72 7.89 13.47
C THR A 73 -3.33 7.75 14.08
N VAL A 74 -3.21 7.86 15.41
CA VAL A 74 -1.94 7.71 16.12
C VAL A 74 -1.46 6.26 16.05
N ASP A 75 -2.34 5.31 16.32
CA ASP A 75 -2.01 3.89 16.24
C ASP A 75 -1.64 3.48 14.82
N PHE A 76 -2.33 4.02 13.81
CA PHE A 76 -1.96 3.82 12.41
C PHE A 76 -0.53 4.27 12.13
N LEU A 77 -0.15 5.50 12.54
CA LEU A 77 1.21 6.02 12.34
C LEU A 77 2.27 5.19 13.08
N LEU A 78 1.98 4.77 14.32
CA LEU A 78 2.89 3.92 15.10
C LEU A 78 3.08 2.54 14.46
N ASN A 79 2.03 1.97 13.87
CA ASN A 79 2.10 0.68 13.17
C ASN A 79 2.92 0.71 11.88
N ILE A 80 3.26 1.88 11.34
CA ILE A 80 4.18 2.02 10.20
C ILE A 80 5.61 1.70 10.64
N ILE A 81 5.96 1.93 11.90
CA ILE A 81 7.30 1.68 12.42
C ILE A 81 7.42 0.18 12.77
N PRO A 82 8.26 -0.59 12.03
CA PRO A 82 8.42 -2.01 12.30
C PRO A 82 9.12 -2.21 13.64
N ARG A 83 8.67 -3.19 14.41
CA ARG A 83 9.40 -3.67 15.60
C ARG A 83 10.69 -4.37 15.21
N THR A 84 10.66 -5.15 14.13
CA THR A 84 11.84 -5.77 13.52
C THR A 84 11.64 -5.89 12.01
N VAL A 85 12.73 -5.91 11.24
CA VAL A 85 12.69 -6.10 9.79
C VAL A 85 12.04 -7.44 9.44
N VAL A 86 12.41 -8.51 10.16
CA VAL A 86 11.94 -9.87 9.87
C VAL A 86 10.44 -10.01 10.12
N ASP A 87 9.91 -9.43 11.20
CA ASP A 87 8.46 -9.47 11.52
C ASP A 87 7.64 -8.83 10.39
N ALA A 88 8.09 -7.68 9.86
CA ALA A 88 7.42 -6.97 8.78
C ALA A 88 7.30 -7.82 7.50
N PHE A 89 8.38 -8.51 7.10
CA PHE A 89 8.37 -9.41 5.95
C PHE A 89 7.59 -10.70 6.20
N ALA A 90 7.67 -11.27 7.41
CA ALA A 90 6.99 -12.51 7.76
C ALA A 90 5.47 -12.34 7.79
N LYS A 91 4.98 -11.19 8.28
CA LYS A 91 3.55 -10.86 8.30
C LYS A 91 3.03 -10.25 7.01
N GLY A 92 3.93 -9.82 6.13
CA GLY A 92 3.55 -9.12 4.90
C GLY A 92 3.00 -7.72 5.17
N ASP A 93 3.47 -7.04 6.22
CA ASP A 93 3.03 -5.69 6.58
C ASP A 93 3.60 -4.67 5.59
N ILE A 94 2.85 -4.42 4.50
CA ILE A 94 3.30 -3.64 3.34
C ILE A 94 3.79 -2.24 3.74
N LEU A 95 3.09 -1.56 4.67
CA LEU A 95 3.47 -0.21 5.11
C LEU A 95 4.83 -0.19 5.82
N GLN A 96 5.09 -1.18 6.66
CA GLN A 96 6.37 -1.31 7.37
C GLN A 96 7.51 -1.62 6.39
N ILE A 97 7.26 -2.54 5.45
CA ILE A 97 8.21 -2.89 4.38
C ILE A 97 8.52 -1.65 3.52
N LEU A 98 7.51 -0.84 3.21
CA LEU A 98 7.66 0.42 2.47
C LEU A 98 8.54 1.43 3.20
N LEU A 99 8.33 1.62 4.51
CA LEU A 99 9.16 2.53 5.31
C LEU A 99 10.63 2.11 5.26
N ILE A 100 10.91 0.83 5.51
CA ILE A 100 12.27 0.27 5.43
C ILE A 100 12.86 0.52 4.04
N ALA A 101 12.09 0.24 2.97
CA ALA A 101 12.55 0.42 1.61
C ALA A 101 12.85 1.89 1.26
N LEU A 102 12.07 2.84 1.76
CA LEU A 102 12.34 4.28 1.60
C LEU A 102 13.62 4.71 2.30
N LEU A 103 13.80 4.32 3.57
CA LEU A 103 15.00 4.66 4.34
C LEU A 103 16.25 4.03 3.72
N PHE A 104 16.16 2.77 3.30
CA PHE A 104 17.27 2.05 2.69
C PHE A 104 17.62 2.64 1.31
N GLY A 105 16.64 2.87 0.44
CA GLY A 105 16.86 3.54 -0.85
C GLY A 105 17.41 4.97 -0.68
N GLY A 106 16.94 5.69 0.34
CA GLY A 106 17.45 7.01 0.71
C GLY A 106 18.92 6.98 1.14
N ALA A 107 19.30 6.00 1.96
CA ALA A 107 20.69 5.79 2.38
C ALA A 107 21.61 5.44 1.20
N LEU A 108 21.18 4.54 0.30
CA LEU A 108 21.94 4.21 -0.91
C LEU A 108 22.14 5.44 -1.81
N SER A 109 21.08 6.23 -2.03
CA SER A 109 21.15 7.48 -2.80
C SER A 109 22.14 8.48 -2.17
N ALA A 110 22.12 8.62 -0.84
CA ALA A 110 23.03 9.51 -0.11
C ALA A 110 24.51 9.06 -0.16
N MET A 111 24.76 7.75 -0.26
CA MET A 111 26.11 7.18 -0.39
C MET A 111 26.71 7.29 -1.80
N GLY A 112 25.88 7.54 -2.82
CA GLY A 112 26.31 7.72 -4.21
C GLY A 112 27.04 6.50 -4.78
N GLU A 113 28.19 6.72 -5.42
CA GLU A 113 28.95 5.67 -6.12
C GLU A 113 29.37 4.51 -5.20
N ARG A 114 29.59 4.75 -3.90
CA ARG A 114 29.94 3.69 -2.94
C ARG A 114 28.84 2.65 -2.75
N ALA A 115 27.59 3.01 -3.03
CA ALA A 115 26.43 2.15 -2.94
C ALA A 115 26.06 1.48 -4.27
N GLN A 116 26.83 1.70 -5.34
CA GLN A 116 26.49 1.24 -6.69
C GLN A 116 26.36 -0.29 -6.76
N MET A 117 27.32 -1.04 -6.21
CA MET A 117 27.27 -2.51 -6.18
C MET A 117 26.00 -3.05 -5.53
N VAL A 118 25.55 -2.43 -4.43
CA VAL A 118 24.34 -2.83 -3.71
C VAL A 118 23.08 -2.44 -4.48
N THR A 119 23.10 -1.27 -5.12
CA THR A 119 21.98 -0.77 -5.93
C THR A 119 21.76 -1.67 -7.15
N ASP A 120 22.83 -2.01 -7.86
CA ASP A 120 22.79 -2.87 -9.04
C ASP A 120 22.33 -4.30 -8.68
N PHE A 121 22.79 -4.83 -7.54
CA PHE A 121 22.35 -6.12 -7.03
C PHE A 121 20.83 -6.16 -6.77
N ILE A 122 20.28 -5.10 -6.16
CA ILE A 122 18.84 -4.99 -5.87
C ILE A 122 18.04 -4.82 -7.16
N ASP A 123 18.59 -4.11 -8.14
CA ASP A 123 17.97 -3.95 -9.44
C ASP A 123 17.87 -5.29 -10.19
N GLN A 124 18.95 -6.08 -10.19
CA GLN A 124 18.96 -7.43 -10.75
C GLN A 124 17.93 -8.35 -10.09
N ILE A 125 17.80 -8.31 -8.76
CA ILE A 125 16.76 -9.06 -8.04
C ILE A 125 15.36 -8.61 -8.49
N SER A 126 15.15 -7.30 -8.68
CA SER A 126 13.86 -6.77 -9.14
C SER A 126 13.49 -7.32 -10.52
N HIS A 127 14.47 -7.44 -11.43
CA HIS A 127 14.28 -8.09 -12.73
C HIS A 127 13.89 -9.56 -12.62
N VAL A 128 14.48 -10.31 -11.66
CA VAL A 128 14.06 -11.70 -11.39
C VAL A 128 12.59 -11.76 -10.97
N PHE A 129 12.16 -10.88 -10.06
CA PHE A 129 10.75 -10.80 -9.66
C PHE A 129 9.82 -10.46 -10.82
N PHE A 130 10.19 -9.52 -11.70
CA PHE A 130 9.38 -9.24 -12.90
C PHE A 130 9.28 -10.44 -13.83
N ARG A 131 10.34 -11.22 -13.96
CA ARG A 131 10.34 -12.50 -14.71
C ARG A 131 9.37 -13.50 -14.10
N ILE A 132 9.31 -13.61 -12.78
CA ILE A 132 8.36 -14.48 -12.07
C ILE A 132 6.92 -13.99 -12.34
N VAL A 133 6.65 -12.69 -12.18
CA VAL A 133 5.32 -12.10 -12.46
C VAL A 133 4.90 -12.35 -13.91
N HIS A 134 5.82 -12.23 -14.87
CA HIS A 134 5.55 -12.53 -16.28
C HIS A 134 5.15 -13.99 -16.51
N VAL A 135 5.80 -14.93 -15.83
CA VAL A 135 5.43 -16.35 -15.89
C VAL A 135 4.05 -16.57 -15.29
N ILE A 136 3.76 -15.98 -14.13
CA ILE A 136 2.45 -16.11 -13.46
C ILE A 136 1.34 -15.54 -14.34
N THR A 137 1.52 -14.33 -14.88
CA THR A 137 0.50 -13.67 -15.74
C THR A 137 0.25 -14.41 -17.04
N ARG A 138 1.26 -15.10 -17.61
CA ARG A 138 1.06 -15.95 -18.80
C ARG A 138 0.19 -17.19 -18.51
N VAL A 139 0.15 -17.63 -17.24
CA VAL A 139 -0.62 -18.80 -16.80
C VAL A 139 -1.99 -18.37 -16.23
N ALA A 140 -2.18 -17.09 -15.93
CA ALA A 140 -3.46 -16.54 -15.47
C ALA A 140 -4.44 -16.37 -16.65
N PRO A 141 -5.58 -17.09 -16.68
CA PRO A 141 -6.62 -16.94 -17.70
C PRO A 141 -7.44 -15.66 -17.54
#